data_AF-A0A5D2B5B1-F1
#
_entry.id   AF-A0A5D2B5B1-F1
#
_cell.length_a   1.000
_cell.length_b   1.000
_cell.length_c   1.000
_cell.angle_alpha   90.00
_cell.angle_beta   90.00
_cell.angle_gamma   90.00
#
_symmetry.space_group_name_H-M   'P 1'
#
loop_
_entity.id
_entity.type
_entity.pdbx_description
1 polymer ?
#
loop_
_entity_poly.entity_id
_entity_poly.type
_entity_poly.pdbx_seq_one_letter_code
_entity_poly.pdbx_strand_id
1 'polypeptide(L)'
;MPGLDRQKDGEHGHDLKLENREGLFICNGCKELGFGNCYKCPRVGFCNYVLHVGCISEGRTPLSNPLFKNCKFQFYQKNPLTVAPACRICALDIQGRMYHCSKRKYSLHPYCATLHTTITLPGSDMKIKLRRGTKFNFFKSKCLKCGKRNRSSGNVQCLSYVSSDDNLCYHVACMKEACRDNFVRGYFRPGIRSNERSKFLALKNLAPKVELSSVGQTSEVLLIRFLKLVVFAILGEPFDLIAPLFQPSRS
;
A
#
# COMPACT_ATOMS: atom_id res chain seq x y z
N MET A 1 -7.18 -0.39 -27.09
CA MET A 1 -8.54 0.03 -26.70
C MET A 1 -8.53 1.54 -26.51
N PRO A 2 -9.12 2.34 -27.43
CA PRO A 2 -9.12 3.80 -27.34
C PRO A 2 -10.20 4.26 -26.33
N GLY A 3 -9.84 5.08 -25.34
CA GLY A 3 -10.80 5.68 -24.40
C GLY A 3 -10.39 5.75 -22.92
N LEU A 4 -9.30 5.08 -22.52
CA LEU A 4 -8.81 5.10 -21.13
C LEU A 4 -7.89 6.29 -20.78
N ASP A 5 -7.43 7.04 -21.79
CA ASP A 5 -6.41 8.08 -21.63
C ASP A 5 -6.93 9.36 -20.98
N ARG A 6 -8.24 9.64 -21.09
CA ARG A 6 -8.88 10.79 -20.45
C ARG A 6 -10.10 10.36 -19.65
N GLN A 7 -10.26 10.94 -18.47
CA GLN A 7 -11.35 10.64 -17.56
C GLN A 7 -11.83 11.92 -16.88
N LYS A 8 -13.10 11.96 -16.51
CA LYS A 8 -13.66 13.03 -15.69
C LYS A 8 -13.80 12.55 -14.25
N ASP A 9 -13.83 13.51 -13.34
CA ASP A 9 -14.04 13.26 -11.93
C ASP A 9 -15.08 14.24 -11.40
N GLY A 10 -16.17 13.75 -10.79
CA GLY A 10 -17.27 14.62 -10.36
C GLY A 10 -16.88 15.67 -9.30
N GLU A 11 -15.75 15.48 -8.61
CA GLU A 11 -15.21 16.43 -7.63
C GLU A 11 -14.15 17.38 -8.23
N HIS A 12 -13.87 17.30 -9.54
CA HIS A 12 -12.87 18.14 -10.21
C HIS A 12 -13.29 18.52 -11.64
N GLY A 13 -13.39 19.83 -11.91
CA GLY A 13 -13.91 20.35 -13.18
C GLY A 13 -13.00 20.24 -14.41
N HIS A 14 -11.77 19.70 -14.29
CA HIS A 14 -10.88 19.48 -15.42
C HIS A 14 -10.80 18.01 -15.80
N ASP A 15 -10.65 17.74 -17.09
CA ASP A 15 -10.31 16.40 -17.56
C ASP A 15 -8.97 15.94 -16.99
N LEU A 16 -8.91 14.67 -16.60
CA LEU A 16 -7.71 14.01 -16.11
C LEU A 16 -7.13 13.15 -17.20
N LYS A 17 -5.80 13.17 -17.36
CA LYS A 17 -5.07 12.33 -18.29
C LYS A 17 -4.40 11.18 -17.56
N LEU A 18 -4.42 9.98 -18.13
CA LEU A 18 -3.61 8.86 -17.64
C LEU A 18 -2.13 9.16 -17.87
N GLU A 19 -1.35 9.14 -16.79
CA GLU A 19 0.09 9.35 -16.81
C GLU A 19 0.78 8.32 -15.93
N ASN A 20 1.95 7.85 -16.34
CA ASN A 20 2.85 7.13 -15.45
C ASN A 20 3.71 8.16 -14.70
N ARG A 21 3.53 8.25 -13.38
CA ARG A 21 4.41 9.07 -12.54
C ARG A 21 5.58 8.24 -12.05
N GLU A 22 6.78 8.76 -12.30
CA GLU A 22 7.98 8.24 -11.67
C GLU A 22 7.91 8.37 -10.15
N GLY A 23 7.26 9.43 -9.64
CA GLY A 23 7.17 9.82 -8.23
C GLY A 23 5.99 9.25 -7.43
N LEU A 24 6.16 9.16 -6.10
CA LEU A 24 5.04 8.99 -5.19
C LEU A 24 4.14 10.24 -5.18
N PHE A 25 2.86 10.04 -4.89
CA PHE A 25 1.88 11.12 -4.77
C PHE A 25 0.82 10.79 -3.72
N ILE A 26 0.13 11.82 -3.23
CA ILE A 26 -1.08 11.64 -2.40
C ILE A 26 -2.29 11.76 -3.32
N CYS A 27 -3.09 10.71 -3.39
CA CYS A 27 -4.33 10.71 -4.17
C CYS A 27 -5.33 11.70 -3.56
N ASN A 28 -5.83 12.66 -4.35
CA ASN A 28 -6.80 13.65 -3.90
C ASN A 28 -8.13 13.03 -3.49
N GLY A 29 -8.49 11.85 -4.04
CA GLY A 29 -9.73 11.15 -3.73
C GLY A 29 -9.67 10.39 -2.41
N CYS A 30 -8.80 9.39 -2.30
CA CYS A 30 -8.76 8.50 -1.12
C CYS A 30 -7.78 8.96 -0.03
N LYS A 31 -6.95 9.99 -0.29
CA LYS A 31 -5.92 10.53 0.62
C LYS A 31 -4.79 9.56 0.97
N GLU A 32 -4.68 8.46 0.21
CA GLU A 32 -3.62 7.47 0.35
C GLU A 32 -2.46 7.74 -0.60
N LEU A 33 -1.29 7.24 -0.21
CA LEU A 33 -0.08 7.27 -1.02
C LEU A 33 -0.28 6.42 -2.29
N GLY A 34 0.24 6.90 -3.41
CA GLY A 34 0.17 6.25 -4.72
C GLY A 34 1.49 6.31 -5.45
N PHE A 35 1.63 5.42 -6.43
CA PHE A 35 2.81 5.25 -7.24
C PHE A 35 2.44 4.83 -8.67
N GLY A 36 3.27 5.19 -9.65
CA GLY A 36 3.11 4.75 -11.04
C GLY A 36 1.91 5.37 -11.75
N ASN A 37 1.09 4.53 -12.38
CA ASN A 37 -0.04 4.98 -13.20
C ASN A 37 -1.08 5.72 -12.36
N CYS A 38 -1.44 6.91 -12.82
CA CYS A 38 -2.38 7.81 -12.16
C CYS A 38 -3.15 8.65 -13.18
N TYR A 39 -4.30 9.16 -12.77
CA TYR A 39 -5.02 10.18 -13.52
C TYR A 39 -4.68 11.53 -12.95
N LYS A 40 -4.14 12.42 -13.77
CA LYS A 40 -3.64 13.73 -13.34
C LYS A 40 -4.23 14.84 -14.22
N CYS A 41 -4.53 15.97 -13.61
CA CYS A 41 -4.91 17.16 -14.36
C CYS A 41 -3.71 17.66 -15.20
N PRO A 42 -3.88 17.87 -16.52
CA PRO A 42 -2.81 18.35 -17.40
C PRO A 42 -2.53 19.85 -17.26
N ARG A 43 -3.32 20.60 -16.47
CA ARG A 43 -3.10 22.03 -16.18
C ARG A 43 -1.96 22.21 -15.16
N VAL A 44 -0.74 21.86 -15.60
CA VAL A 44 0.49 21.97 -14.81
C VAL A 44 0.70 23.41 -14.33
N GLY A 45 1.19 23.59 -13.10
CA GLY A 45 1.44 24.90 -12.49
C GLY A 45 0.25 25.48 -11.72
N PHE A 46 -0.98 25.11 -12.08
CA PHE A 46 -2.20 25.64 -11.46
C PHE A 46 -3.08 24.58 -10.81
N CYS A 47 -2.89 23.31 -11.18
CA CYS A 47 -3.64 22.19 -10.62
C CYS A 47 -2.73 20.99 -10.36
N ASN A 48 -2.66 20.56 -9.11
CA ASN A 48 -1.92 19.36 -8.69
C ASN A 48 -2.85 18.14 -8.47
N TYR A 49 -4.08 18.19 -8.99
CA TYR A 49 -5.07 17.14 -8.80
C TYR A 49 -4.63 15.83 -9.45
N VAL A 50 -4.54 14.78 -8.64
CA VAL A 50 -4.09 13.45 -9.03
C VAL A 50 -4.88 12.38 -8.30
N LEU A 51 -5.27 11.33 -9.01
CA LEU A 51 -5.99 10.18 -8.50
C LEU A 51 -5.27 8.89 -8.85
N HIS A 52 -5.34 7.89 -7.96
CA HIS A 52 -5.08 6.52 -8.39
C HIS A 52 -6.04 6.15 -9.52
N VAL A 53 -5.60 5.31 -10.46
CA VAL A 53 -6.48 4.68 -11.47
C VAL A 53 -7.68 4.01 -10.80
N GLY A 54 -7.42 3.36 -9.65
CA GLY A 54 -8.42 2.74 -8.78
C GLY A 54 -9.46 3.68 -8.17
N CYS A 55 -9.22 5.00 -8.17
CA CYS A 55 -10.04 5.97 -7.47
C CYS A 55 -11.01 6.74 -8.36
N ILE A 56 -10.96 6.59 -9.69
CA ILE A 56 -11.95 7.20 -10.59
C ILE A 56 -13.31 6.52 -10.45
N SER A 57 -14.35 7.34 -10.47
CA SER A 57 -15.69 7.00 -9.99
C SER A 57 -16.60 6.30 -11.00
N GLU A 58 -16.40 6.49 -12.30
CA GLU A 58 -17.46 6.16 -13.26
C GLU A 58 -17.59 4.63 -13.46
N GLY A 59 -18.80 4.12 -13.22
CA GLY A 59 -19.21 2.77 -13.64
C GLY A 59 -18.65 1.58 -12.86
N ARG A 60 -18.05 1.78 -11.68
CA ARG A 60 -17.46 0.65 -10.94
C ARG A 60 -18.53 -0.35 -10.50
N THR A 61 -18.41 -1.56 -11.02
CA THR A 61 -19.16 -2.72 -10.52
C THR A 61 -18.82 -2.95 -9.04
N PRO A 62 -19.80 -3.40 -8.23
CA PRO A 62 -19.53 -3.77 -6.85
C PRO A 62 -18.39 -4.77 -6.77
N LEU A 63 -17.39 -4.45 -5.94
CA LEU A 63 -16.21 -5.29 -5.78
C LEU A 63 -16.55 -6.47 -4.87
N SER A 64 -16.24 -7.68 -5.34
CA SER A 64 -16.18 -8.87 -4.50
C SER A 64 -14.73 -9.08 -4.07
N ASN A 65 -14.47 -9.15 -2.77
CA ASN A 65 -13.13 -9.41 -2.24
C ASN A 65 -13.08 -10.81 -1.62
N PRO A 66 -12.15 -11.70 -2.04
CA PRO A 66 -12.06 -13.08 -1.55
C PRO A 66 -11.93 -13.21 -0.02
N LEU A 67 -11.36 -12.21 0.65
CA LEU A 67 -11.19 -12.19 2.10
C LEU A 67 -12.50 -11.93 2.86
N PHE A 68 -13.53 -11.43 2.17
CA PHE A 68 -14.80 -11.00 2.75
C PHE A 68 -15.97 -11.65 2.02
N LYS A 69 -16.14 -12.96 2.24
CA LYS A 69 -17.29 -13.71 1.73
C LYS A 69 -18.60 -13.00 2.10
N ASN A 70 -19.58 -13.05 1.18
CA ASN A 70 -20.90 -12.44 1.35
C ASN A 70 -20.91 -10.91 1.49
N CYS A 71 -19.85 -10.23 1.05
CA CYS A 71 -19.80 -8.77 0.95
C CYS A 71 -19.69 -8.36 -0.52
N LYS A 72 -20.64 -7.55 -0.99
CA LYS A 72 -20.50 -6.75 -2.22
C LYS A 72 -20.16 -5.34 -1.78
N PHE A 73 -18.96 -4.88 -2.11
CA PHE A 73 -18.51 -3.55 -1.73
C PHE A 73 -18.89 -2.54 -2.81
N GLN A 74 -19.67 -1.54 -2.43
CA GLN A 74 -20.00 -0.40 -3.27
C GLN A 74 -18.92 0.68 -3.09
N PHE A 75 -18.58 1.36 -4.18
CA PHE A 75 -17.63 2.47 -4.13
C PHE A 75 -18.36 3.77 -3.77
N TYR A 76 -17.77 4.54 -2.86
CA TYR A 76 -18.29 5.82 -2.41
C TYR A 76 -17.22 6.90 -2.60
N GLN A 77 -17.58 7.97 -3.31
CA GLN A 77 -16.69 9.13 -3.47
C GLN A 77 -16.55 9.93 -2.17
N LYS A 78 -17.67 10.12 -1.47
CA LYS A 78 -17.78 10.78 -0.17
C LYS A 78 -18.14 9.75 0.89
N ASN A 79 -17.62 9.89 2.10
CA ASN A 79 -17.92 8.96 3.19
C ASN A 79 -19.43 9.01 3.53
N PRO A 80 -20.21 7.94 3.31
CA PRO A 80 -21.62 7.88 3.73
C PRO A 80 -21.82 7.83 5.25
N LEU A 81 -20.75 7.70 6.04
CA LEU A 81 -20.82 7.57 7.50
C LEU A 81 -20.46 8.88 8.20
N THR A 82 -21.02 9.09 9.39
CA THR A 82 -20.77 10.27 10.24
C THR A 82 -19.35 10.33 10.81
N VAL A 83 -18.70 9.17 10.97
CA VAL A 83 -17.34 9.04 11.48
C VAL A 83 -16.48 8.32 10.44
N ALA A 84 -15.18 8.67 10.37
CA ALA A 84 -14.23 7.97 9.52
C ALA A 84 -14.14 6.49 9.93
N PRO A 85 -14.51 5.54 9.05
CA PRO A 85 -14.44 4.12 9.39
C PRO A 85 -13.01 3.60 9.31
N ALA A 86 -12.68 2.66 10.20
CA ALA A 86 -11.44 1.90 10.10
C ALA A 86 -11.50 0.86 8.97
N CYS A 87 -10.45 0.78 8.16
CA CYS A 87 -10.35 -0.20 7.09
C CYS A 87 -10.25 -1.63 7.64
N ARG A 88 -11.09 -2.53 7.14
CA ARG A 88 -11.15 -3.93 7.60
C ARG A 88 -9.89 -4.77 7.30
N ILE A 89 -8.98 -4.26 6.47
CA ILE A 89 -7.69 -4.90 6.18
C ILE A 89 -6.56 -4.30 7.01
N CYS A 90 -6.33 -3.00 6.93
CA CYS A 90 -5.18 -2.38 7.58
C CYS A 90 -5.49 -1.79 8.97
N ALA A 91 -6.75 -1.69 9.37
CA ALA A 91 -7.19 -1.04 10.61
C ALA A 91 -6.79 0.46 10.74
N LEU A 92 -6.38 1.10 9.65
CA LEU A 92 -6.22 2.56 9.58
C LEU A 92 -7.52 3.21 9.14
N ASP A 93 -7.71 4.47 9.54
CA ASP A 93 -8.90 5.25 9.19
C ASP A 93 -8.96 5.56 7.69
N ILE A 94 -10.18 5.62 7.17
CA ILE A 94 -10.44 5.96 5.77
C ILE A 94 -10.87 7.42 5.68
N GLN A 95 -10.01 8.26 5.12
CA GLN A 95 -10.17 9.72 5.09
C GLN A 95 -10.83 10.26 3.81
N GLY A 96 -11.10 9.40 2.83
CA GLY A 96 -11.63 9.81 1.53
C GLY A 96 -12.43 8.71 0.87
N ARG A 97 -12.32 8.62 -0.46
CA ARG A 97 -12.99 7.59 -1.27
C ARG A 97 -12.77 6.19 -0.69
N MET A 98 -13.83 5.39 -0.70
CA MET A 98 -13.79 4.07 -0.07
C MET A 98 -14.71 3.06 -0.70
N TYR A 99 -14.51 1.80 -0.32
CA TYR A 99 -15.44 0.71 -0.56
C TYR A 99 -16.19 0.39 0.73
N HIS A 100 -17.52 0.31 0.67
CA HIS A 100 -18.36 -0.04 1.81
C HIS A 100 -19.32 -1.17 1.49
N CYS A 101 -19.47 -2.12 2.42
CA CYS A 101 -20.46 -3.17 2.36
C CYS A 101 -21.49 -2.98 3.47
N SER A 102 -22.71 -2.56 3.11
CA SER A 102 -23.78 -2.26 4.06
C SER A 102 -24.21 -3.49 4.88
N LYS A 103 -24.19 -4.69 4.29
CA LYS A 103 -24.61 -5.94 4.96
C LYS A 103 -23.77 -6.27 6.21
N ARG A 104 -22.46 -6.05 6.14
CA ARG A 104 -21.52 -6.33 7.25
C ARG A 104 -20.96 -5.07 7.90
N LYS A 105 -21.32 -3.89 7.38
CA LYS A 105 -20.78 -2.58 7.77
C LYS A 105 -19.25 -2.54 7.68
N TYR A 106 -18.68 -3.21 6.68
CA TYR A 106 -17.24 -3.24 6.45
C TYR A 106 -16.83 -2.15 5.47
N SER A 107 -15.77 -1.43 5.79
CA SER A 107 -15.18 -0.41 4.92
C SER A 107 -13.74 -0.77 4.56
N LEU A 108 -13.31 -0.44 3.35
CA LEU A 108 -11.97 -0.67 2.83
C LEU A 108 -11.45 0.58 2.12
N HIS A 109 -10.16 0.89 2.27
CA HIS A 109 -9.49 1.80 1.34
C HIS A 109 -9.56 1.20 -0.08
N PRO A 110 -9.63 2.02 -1.14
CA PRO A 110 -9.67 1.55 -2.52
C PRO A 110 -8.55 0.56 -2.85
N TYR A 111 -7.32 0.90 -2.46
CA TYR A 111 -6.16 0.05 -2.71
C TYR A 111 -6.10 -1.17 -1.78
N CYS A 112 -6.57 -1.05 -0.54
CA CYS A 112 -6.69 -2.23 0.35
C CYS A 112 -7.63 -3.28 -0.26
N ALA A 113 -8.69 -2.84 -0.94
CA ALA A 113 -9.65 -3.73 -1.55
C ALA A 113 -9.09 -4.53 -2.74
N THR A 114 -8.00 -4.07 -3.35
CA THR A 114 -7.30 -4.73 -4.47
C THR A 114 -6.03 -5.46 -4.06
N LEU A 115 -5.70 -5.52 -2.76
CA LEU A 115 -4.49 -6.18 -2.29
C LEU A 115 -4.46 -7.66 -2.67
N HIS A 116 -3.35 -8.07 -3.27
CA HIS A 116 -3.09 -9.48 -3.54
C HIS A 116 -2.94 -10.24 -2.22
N THR A 117 -3.67 -11.35 -2.11
CA THR A 117 -3.61 -12.24 -0.95
C THR A 117 -2.34 -13.07 -0.92
N THR A 118 -1.65 -13.19 -2.06
CA THR A 118 -0.41 -13.93 -2.24
C THR A 118 0.41 -13.22 -3.31
N ILE A 119 1.69 -13.00 -3.05
CA ILE A 119 2.61 -12.30 -3.95
C ILE A 119 3.92 -13.07 -4.01
N THR A 120 4.48 -13.18 -5.21
CA THR A 120 5.78 -13.77 -5.54
C THR A 120 6.53 -12.77 -6.42
N LEU A 121 7.86 -12.67 -6.27
CA LEU A 121 8.66 -11.90 -7.22
C LEU A 121 9.06 -12.78 -8.40
N PRO A 122 9.04 -12.25 -9.63
CA PRO A 122 9.73 -12.89 -10.74
C PRO A 122 11.21 -13.14 -10.38
N GLY A 123 11.68 -14.38 -10.54
CA GLY A 123 13.06 -14.76 -10.20
C GLY A 123 13.35 -14.93 -8.70
N SER A 124 12.33 -15.03 -7.84
CA SER A 124 12.51 -15.41 -6.44
C SER A 124 11.55 -16.50 -6.00
N ASP A 125 12.06 -17.47 -5.25
CA ASP A 125 11.24 -18.49 -4.58
C ASP A 125 10.46 -17.94 -3.37
N MET A 126 10.70 -16.67 -2.99
CA MET A 126 10.01 -16.05 -1.86
C MET A 126 8.55 -15.73 -2.21
N LYS A 127 7.66 -16.32 -1.41
CA LYS A 127 6.23 -16.09 -1.45
C LYS A 127 5.75 -15.50 -0.13
N ILE A 128 5.04 -14.38 -0.20
CA ILE A 128 4.36 -13.76 0.94
C ILE A 128 2.85 -13.90 0.82
N LYS A 129 2.18 -13.98 1.97
CA LYS A 129 0.73 -14.14 2.07
C LYS A 129 0.14 -13.07 2.98
N LEU A 130 -1.01 -12.55 2.61
CA LEU A 130 -1.80 -11.65 3.45
C LEU A 130 -2.69 -12.50 4.37
N ARG A 131 -2.43 -12.48 5.68
CA ARG A 131 -3.11 -13.32 6.68
C ARG A 131 -3.57 -12.51 7.89
N ARG A 132 -4.57 -13.03 8.59
CA ARG A 132 -5.00 -12.51 9.89
C ARG A 132 -4.40 -13.39 10.99
N GLY A 133 -3.58 -12.81 11.86
CA GLY A 133 -3.14 -13.49 13.08
C GLY A 133 -4.32 -13.61 14.04
N THR A 134 -4.53 -14.77 14.65
CA THR A 134 -5.60 -14.96 15.65
C THR A 134 -5.05 -15.63 16.90
N LYS A 135 -5.83 -15.67 17.99
CA LYS A 135 -5.44 -16.37 19.22
C LYS A 135 -5.09 -17.85 18.99
N PHE A 136 -5.67 -18.47 17.97
CA PHE A 136 -5.48 -19.88 17.62
C PHE A 136 -4.55 -20.09 16.42
N ASN A 137 -4.11 -19.01 15.78
CA ASN A 137 -3.26 -19.04 14.59
C ASN A 137 -2.30 -17.86 14.63
N PHE A 138 -1.34 -17.94 15.56
CA PHE A 138 -0.30 -16.93 15.70
C PHE A 138 0.85 -17.26 14.76
N PHE A 139 1.39 -16.21 14.13
CA PHE A 139 2.65 -16.32 13.40
C PHE A 139 3.80 -16.58 14.38
N LYS A 140 4.84 -17.28 13.92
CA LYS A 140 6.05 -17.51 14.72
C LYS A 140 6.67 -16.18 15.14
N SER A 141 6.80 -15.27 14.18
CA SER A 141 7.35 -13.92 14.37
C SER A 141 6.32 -12.89 14.84
N LYS A 142 6.80 -11.89 15.60
CA LYS A 142 6.06 -10.64 15.84
C LYS A 142 6.24 -9.72 14.63
N CYS A 143 5.40 -8.69 14.50
CA CYS A 143 5.64 -7.69 13.46
C CYS A 143 7.00 -7.03 13.67
N LEU A 144 7.85 -7.08 12.66
CA LEU A 144 9.23 -6.63 12.76
C LEU A 144 9.34 -5.10 12.96
N LYS A 145 8.36 -4.31 12.49
CA LYS A 145 8.31 -2.86 12.69
C LYS A 145 7.89 -2.43 14.09
N CYS A 146 6.85 -3.05 14.66
CA CYS A 146 6.26 -2.59 15.91
C CYS A 146 6.54 -3.50 17.11
N GLY A 147 7.10 -4.69 16.88
CA GLY A 147 7.39 -5.69 17.92
C GLY A 147 6.14 -6.36 18.50
N LYS A 148 4.94 -6.10 17.96
CA LYS A 148 3.67 -6.66 18.45
C LYS A 148 3.16 -7.78 17.55
N ARG A 149 2.47 -8.77 18.13
CA ARG A 149 1.81 -9.86 17.35
C ARG A 149 0.58 -9.36 16.61
N ASN A 150 -0.22 -8.53 17.29
CA ASN A 150 -1.47 -7.99 16.76
C ASN A 150 -1.45 -6.47 16.74
N ARG A 151 -2.22 -5.92 15.80
CA ARG A 151 -2.54 -4.49 15.73
C ARG A 151 -4.02 -4.37 15.39
N SER A 152 -4.71 -3.44 16.05
CA SER A 152 -6.14 -3.23 15.89
C SER A 152 -6.50 -1.77 16.10
N SER A 153 -7.64 -1.37 15.53
CA SER A 153 -8.34 -0.12 15.84
C SER A 153 -9.79 -0.48 16.17
N GLY A 154 -10.23 -0.18 17.38
CA GLY A 154 -11.51 -0.66 17.91
C GLY A 154 -11.66 -2.18 17.77
N ASN A 155 -12.74 -2.63 17.12
CA ASN A 155 -13.03 -4.03 16.83
C ASN A 155 -12.40 -4.55 15.52
N VAL A 156 -11.61 -3.71 14.83
CA VAL A 156 -10.98 -4.05 13.56
C VAL A 156 -9.53 -4.50 13.78
N GLN A 157 -9.28 -5.79 13.53
CA GLN A 157 -7.93 -6.35 13.56
C GLN A 157 -7.24 -6.19 12.20
N CYS A 158 -6.03 -5.64 12.22
CA CYS A 158 -5.16 -5.49 11.05
C CYS A 158 -4.66 -6.86 10.56
N LEU A 159 -4.62 -7.03 9.24
CA LEU A 159 -3.95 -8.16 8.59
C LEU A 159 -2.43 -7.90 8.50
N SER A 160 -1.69 -8.97 8.29
CA SER A 160 -0.24 -8.95 8.12
C SER A 160 0.15 -9.61 6.82
N TYR A 161 1.17 -9.06 6.16
CA TYR A 161 1.95 -9.84 5.22
C TYR A 161 2.94 -10.70 5.99
N VAL A 162 2.97 -11.99 5.67
CA VAL A 162 3.85 -12.97 6.29
C VAL A 162 4.55 -13.82 5.24
N SER A 163 5.78 -14.24 5.52
CA SER A 163 6.51 -15.21 4.70
C SER A 163 5.90 -16.60 4.83
N SER A 164 6.19 -17.49 3.87
CA SER A 164 5.63 -18.85 3.87
C SER A 164 6.03 -19.70 5.08
N ASP A 165 7.17 -19.41 5.71
CA ASP A 165 7.66 -20.06 6.94
C ASP A 165 7.19 -19.37 8.24
N ASP A 166 6.39 -18.30 8.12
CA ASP A 166 5.86 -17.42 9.18
C ASP A 166 6.95 -16.70 10.03
N ASN A 167 8.20 -16.68 9.55
CA ASN A 167 9.35 -16.05 10.25
C ASN A 167 9.48 -14.54 10.01
N LEU A 168 8.91 -14.01 8.92
CA LEU A 168 8.87 -12.58 8.63
C LEU A 168 7.41 -12.11 8.65
N CYS A 169 7.15 -11.01 9.36
CA CYS A 169 5.79 -10.49 9.54
C CYS A 169 5.79 -8.96 9.60
N TYR A 170 4.90 -8.35 8.81
CA TYR A 170 4.56 -6.93 8.91
C TYR A 170 3.05 -6.72 8.86
N HIS A 171 2.51 -5.96 9.83
CA HIS A 171 1.14 -5.47 9.73
C HIS A 171 1.01 -4.53 8.53
N VAL A 172 -0.08 -4.62 7.78
CA VAL A 172 -0.34 -3.72 6.65
C VAL A 172 -0.31 -2.25 7.10
N ALA A 173 -0.91 -1.92 8.24
CA ALA A 173 -0.83 -0.56 8.81
C ALA A 173 0.60 -0.09 9.05
N CYS A 174 1.43 -0.91 9.70
CA CYS A 174 2.81 -0.55 10.02
C CYS A 174 3.60 -0.19 8.77
N MET A 175 3.39 -0.94 7.69
CA MET A 175 4.10 -0.68 6.44
C MET A 175 3.52 0.53 5.70
N LYS A 176 2.19 0.72 5.68
CA LYS A 176 1.57 1.93 5.12
C LYS A 176 2.07 3.21 5.79
N GLU A 177 2.16 3.21 7.11
CA GLU A 177 2.71 4.33 7.88
C GLU A 177 4.20 4.54 7.60
N ALA A 178 5.01 3.46 7.58
CA ALA A 178 6.43 3.58 7.27
C ALA A 178 6.67 4.15 5.85
N CYS A 179 5.86 3.74 4.87
CA CYS A 179 5.93 4.30 3.52
C CYS A 179 5.53 5.78 3.50
N ARG A 180 4.47 6.16 4.23
CA ARG A 180 4.04 7.56 4.35
C ARG A 180 5.11 8.42 5.04
N ASP A 181 5.73 7.92 6.10
CA ASP A 181 6.82 8.60 6.80
C ASP A 181 8.03 8.81 5.89
N ASN A 182 8.42 7.79 5.12
CA ASN A 182 9.49 7.91 4.13
C ASN A 182 9.18 8.94 3.05
N PHE A 183 7.91 9.03 2.62
CA PHE A 183 7.47 10.05 1.67
C PHE A 183 7.56 11.45 2.27
N VAL A 184 7.02 11.68 3.47
CA VAL A 184 7.05 12.99 4.16
C VAL A 184 8.48 13.44 4.43
N ARG A 185 9.37 12.51 4.80
CA ARG A 185 10.79 12.78 5.04
C ARG A 185 11.60 12.95 3.74
N GLY A 186 10.98 12.74 2.58
CA GLY A 186 11.65 12.85 1.28
C GLY A 186 12.67 11.76 1.00
N TYR A 187 12.59 10.61 1.69
CA TYR A 187 13.48 9.46 1.44
C TYR A 187 13.07 8.72 0.16
N PHE A 188 11.79 8.81 -0.21
CA PHE A 188 11.30 8.37 -1.52
C PHE A 188 11.24 9.56 -2.48
N ARG A 189 12.34 9.81 -3.18
CA ARG A 189 12.38 10.72 -4.34
C ARG A 189 12.69 9.95 -5.60
N PRO A 190 11.66 9.57 -6.37
CA PRO A 190 11.88 9.08 -7.73
C PRO A 190 12.11 10.25 -8.70
N GLY A 191 12.95 10.05 -9.72
CA GLY A 191 13.20 11.03 -10.80
C GLY A 191 14.44 11.91 -10.65
N ILE A 192 15.14 11.85 -9.50
CA ILE A 192 16.51 12.36 -9.34
C ILE A 192 17.29 11.22 -8.69
N ARG A 193 18.57 11.01 -9.05
CA ARG A 193 19.47 10.07 -8.39
C ARG A 193 19.23 10.13 -6.88
N SER A 194 18.43 9.20 -6.36
CA SER A 194 18.18 9.13 -4.93
C SER A 194 19.54 8.86 -4.32
N ASN A 195 20.09 9.86 -3.64
CA ASN A 195 21.41 9.73 -3.06
C ASN A 195 21.38 8.50 -2.13
N GLU A 196 22.42 7.68 -2.13
CA GLU A 196 22.50 6.40 -1.40
C GLU A 196 22.05 6.55 0.06
N ARG A 197 22.33 7.71 0.67
CA ARG A 197 21.86 8.09 2.00
C ARG A 197 20.33 8.02 2.14
N SER A 198 19.55 8.51 1.17
CA SER A 198 18.09 8.48 1.20
C SER A 198 17.54 7.06 1.05
N LYS A 199 18.16 6.23 0.19
CA LYS A 199 17.78 4.81 0.05
C LYS A 199 18.04 4.06 1.35
N PHE A 200 19.22 4.26 1.93
CA PHE A 200 19.59 3.68 3.21
C PHE A 200 18.63 4.11 4.33
N LEU A 201 18.28 5.40 4.40
CA LEU A 201 17.33 5.91 5.39
C LEU A 201 15.91 5.35 5.18
N ALA A 202 15.47 5.22 3.92
CA ALA A 202 14.20 4.58 3.60
C ALA A 202 14.17 3.11 4.07
N LEU A 203 15.20 2.34 3.73
CA LEU A 203 15.36 0.94 4.15
C LEU A 203 15.44 0.82 5.66
N LYS A 204 16.24 1.66 6.33
CA LYS A 204 16.36 1.68 7.80
C LYS A 204 15.01 1.97 8.46
N ASN A 205 14.19 2.85 7.89
CA ASN A 205 12.86 3.08 8.42
C ASN A 205 11.89 1.93 8.11
N LEU A 206 12.06 1.20 7.01
CA LEU A 206 11.24 0.02 6.72
C LEU A 206 11.66 -1.21 7.55
N ALA A 207 12.93 -1.28 7.93
CA ALA A 207 13.57 -2.39 8.63
C ALA A 207 13.02 -2.61 10.06
N PRO A 208 13.31 -3.79 10.66
CA PRO A 208 12.92 -4.08 12.03
C PRO A 208 13.44 -3.03 13.02
N LYS A 209 12.71 -2.82 14.12
CA LYS A 209 13.19 -1.97 15.23
C LYS A 209 14.31 -2.61 16.06
N VAL A 210 14.46 -3.94 15.99
CA VAL A 210 15.54 -4.67 16.67
C VAL A 210 16.81 -4.51 15.84
N GLU A 211 17.94 -4.21 16.50
CA GLU A 211 19.20 -3.96 15.80
C GLU A 211 19.57 -5.11 14.86
N LEU A 212 19.95 -4.78 13.63
CA LEU A 212 20.45 -5.71 12.62
C LEU A 212 21.82 -6.34 13.00
N SER A 213 22.43 -5.90 14.10
CA SER A 213 23.82 -6.18 14.49
C SER A 213 24.14 -7.65 14.77
N SER A 214 23.14 -8.53 14.87
CA SER A 214 23.31 -9.97 15.10
C SER A 214 22.83 -10.87 13.95
N VAL A 215 22.50 -10.31 12.78
CA VAL A 215 21.82 -11.03 11.70
C VAL A 215 22.80 -11.31 10.56
N GLY A 216 23.09 -12.59 10.29
CA GLY A 216 24.00 -12.98 9.20
C GLY A 216 23.54 -12.50 7.81
N GLN A 217 24.48 -12.30 6.88
CA GLN A 217 24.24 -11.73 5.55
C GLN A 217 23.08 -12.38 4.76
N THR A 218 22.89 -13.69 4.91
CA THR A 218 21.80 -14.44 4.25
C THR A 218 20.41 -14.02 4.74
N SER A 219 20.27 -13.66 6.01
CA SER A 219 19.00 -13.21 6.60
C SER A 219 18.69 -11.76 6.26
N GLU A 220 19.71 -10.92 6.01
CA GLU A 220 19.51 -9.54 5.55
C GLU A 220 18.96 -9.51 4.12
N VAL A 221 19.52 -10.31 3.21
CA VAL A 221 19.04 -10.42 1.82
C VAL A 221 17.57 -10.90 1.77
N LEU A 222 17.23 -11.90 2.61
CA LEU A 222 15.86 -12.40 2.75
C LEU A 222 14.89 -11.31 3.24
N LEU A 223 15.28 -10.55 4.26
CA LEU A 223 14.50 -9.44 4.78
C LEU A 223 14.29 -8.34 3.73
N ILE A 224 15.34 -7.98 2.99
CA ILE A 224 15.26 -6.99 1.90
C ILE A 224 14.27 -7.46 0.83
N ARG A 225 14.35 -8.73 0.38
CA ARG A 225 13.40 -9.31 -0.59
C ARG A 225 11.97 -9.30 -0.06
N PHE A 226 11.78 -9.62 1.22
CA PHE A 226 10.48 -9.55 1.87
C PHE A 226 9.93 -8.11 1.89
N LEU A 227 10.75 -7.13 2.28
CA LEU A 227 10.35 -5.72 2.30
C LEU A 227 9.97 -5.21 0.91
N LYS A 228 10.74 -5.58 -0.14
CA LYS A 228 10.39 -5.26 -1.55
C LYS A 228 8.97 -5.73 -1.87
N LEU A 229 8.67 -7.00 -1.56
CA LEU A 229 7.36 -7.60 -1.81
C LEU A 229 6.23 -6.88 -1.08
N VAL A 230 6.43 -6.55 0.20
CA VAL A 230 5.39 -5.86 0.99
C VAL A 230 5.19 -4.43 0.54
N VAL A 231 6.26 -3.70 0.19
CA VAL A 231 6.14 -2.32 -0.34
C VAL A 231 5.43 -2.33 -1.69
N PHE A 232 5.82 -3.24 -2.58
CA PHE A 232 5.14 -3.46 -3.85
C PHE A 232 3.65 -3.76 -3.65
N ALA A 233 3.33 -4.64 -2.71
CA ALA A 233 1.96 -4.98 -2.36
C ALA A 233 1.11 -3.77 -1.95
N ILE A 234 1.72 -2.76 -1.31
CA ILE A 234 1.03 -1.64 -0.67
C ILE A 234 0.97 -0.39 -1.55
N LEU A 235 1.95 -0.19 -2.44
CA LEU A 235 2.05 1.00 -3.29
C LEU A 235 1.64 0.73 -4.74
N GLY A 236 1.73 -0.52 -5.21
CA GLY A 236 1.40 -0.92 -6.57
C GLY A 236 2.56 -0.81 -7.56
N GLU A 237 2.22 -1.01 -8.83
CA GLU A 237 3.13 -1.10 -9.98
C GLU A 237 3.71 0.26 -10.43
N PRO A 238 4.89 0.28 -11.10
CA PRO A 238 5.73 -0.87 -11.40
C PRO A 238 6.85 -1.15 -10.38
N PHE A 239 7.01 -2.45 -10.10
CA PHE A 239 8.09 -3.03 -9.28
C PHE A 239 9.48 -2.49 -9.62
N ASP A 240 9.76 -2.23 -10.90
CA ASP A 240 11.07 -1.81 -11.41
C ASP A 240 11.52 -0.44 -10.91
N LEU A 241 10.58 0.44 -10.55
CA LEU A 241 10.93 1.76 -10.02
C LEU A 241 11.17 1.74 -8.51
N ILE A 242 10.65 0.72 -7.83
CA ILE A 242 10.87 0.47 -6.41
C ILE A 242 12.13 -0.39 -6.21
N ALA A 243 12.48 -1.26 -7.16
CA ALA A 243 13.63 -2.15 -7.10
C ALA A 243 14.98 -1.47 -6.79
N PRO A 244 15.33 -0.27 -7.33
CA PRO A 244 16.56 0.45 -7.03
C PRO A 244 16.69 0.90 -5.57
N LEU A 245 15.59 1.01 -4.83
CA LEU A 245 15.62 1.33 -3.39
C LEU A 245 16.23 0.21 -2.55
N PHE A 246 16.34 -0.99 -3.13
CA PHE A 246 16.73 -2.21 -2.43
C PHE A 246 17.89 -2.94 -3.13
N GLN A 247 18.65 -2.24 -3.96
CA GLN A 247 19.91 -2.74 -4.51
C GLN A 247 21.04 -1.89 -3.92
N PRO A 248 22.11 -2.51 -3.38
CA PRO A 248 23.35 -1.77 -3.17
C PRO A 248 23.88 -1.32 -4.53
N SER A 249 24.45 -0.11 -4.62
CA SER A 249 25.12 0.34 -5.84
C SER A 249 26.20 -0.66 -6.23
N ARG A 250 26.21 -1.11 -7.50
CA ARG A 250 27.43 -1.67 -8.09
C ARG A 250 28.46 -0.55 -8.06
N SER A 251 29.45 -0.69 -7.19
CA SER A 251 30.70 0.08 -7.20
C SER A 251 31.42 -0.13 -8.52
#